data_AF-A0AAV4EZK4-F1
#
_entry.id   AF-A0AAV4EZK4-F1
#
_cell.length_a   1.000
_cell.length_b   1.000
_cell.length_c   1.000
_cell.angle_alpha   90.00
_cell.angle_beta   90.00
_cell.angle_gamma   90.00
#
_symmetry.space_group_name_H-M   'P 1'
#
loop_
_entity.id
_entity.type
_entity.pdbx_description
1 polymer ?
#
loop_
_entity_poly.entity_id
_entity_poly.type
_entity_poly.pdbx_seq_one_letter_code
_entity_poly.pdbx_strand_id
1 'polypeptide(L)'
;MGVSGLSVCITVLVVHLASSKVVLKPEGFVKLPTDAGSQVLNAGTANRAAYDSVTNLLYVVGHDADIMQIINMKDSLINPVHARTIKFDALNQGLPNDVKVCRGGMPSLEFLAISFETKNHQEQGHVHFYQLLEQPGDALIRLKTVTTVEGYDPLSIAWHKACTELVVISQGTMHTLNGALVDPKPSVDVLIPRIGLNVDRRTIPFSGGFNSFLKLHISENALAAARVRQVMTKCDTGSYTQPISHVQDLEPNYVVVDDNNIAYIFIQSNNAIGRMDLQDPLTPMSYHNLGRKDWSQYKMDTSYEDGEDGRGLGSTCGGDDDDGDDDEEEVEEEDGDVTDDDDDDDDDDDDDDDDVMVMMMMMKMMIIGIT
;
A
#
# COMPACT_ATOMS: atom_id res chain seq x y z
N MET A 1 51.08 6.46 69.52
CA MET A 1 50.02 5.53 69.07
C MET A 1 49.35 6.17 67.87
N GLY A 2 49.70 5.71 66.67
CA GLY A 2 49.32 6.33 65.40
C GLY A 2 47.90 5.92 65.00
N VAL A 3 47.12 6.91 64.57
CA VAL A 3 45.74 6.75 64.12
C VAL A 3 45.76 6.46 62.62
N SER A 4 45.24 5.30 62.21
CA SER A 4 45.12 4.86 60.83
C SER A 4 43.93 5.56 60.15
N GLY A 5 44.22 6.39 59.14
CA GLY A 5 43.22 7.02 58.28
C GLY A 5 42.65 6.01 57.27
N LEU A 6 41.33 5.83 57.32
CA LEU A 6 40.57 5.02 56.38
C LEU A 6 40.35 5.83 55.09
N SER A 7 41.02 5.45 54.00
CA SER A 7 40.83 6.06 52.68
C SER A 7 39.58 5.47 52.02
N VAL A 8 38.50 6.24 51.98
CA VAL A 8 37.26 5.90 51.26
C VAL A 8 37.46 6.27 49.79
N CYS A 9 37.66 5.26 48.92
CA CYS A 9 37.58 5.44 47.47
C CYS A 9 36.11 5.59 47.07
N ILE A 10 35.71 6.80 46.70
CA ILE A 10 34.43 7.06 46.02
C ILE A 10 34.63 6.70 44.55
N THR A 11 34.13 5.54 44.13
CA THR A 11 34.06 5.16 42.72
C THR A 11 32.88 5.89 42.09
N VAL A 12 33.16 6.95 41.32
CA VAL A 12 32.13 7.65 40.51
C VAL A 12 31.71 6.73 39.38
N LEU A 13 30.50 6.19 39.48
CA LEU A 13 29.88 5.40 38.42
C LEU A 13 29.36 6.37 37.34
N VAL A 14 30.17 6.61 36.31
CA VAL A 14 29.74 7.36 35.13
C VAL A 14 28.78 6.48 34.35
N VAL A 15 27.48 6.73 34.49
CA VAL A 15 26.45 6.10 33.65
C VAL A 15 26.58 6.70 32.26
N HIS A 16 27.20 5.96 31.34
CA HIS A 16 27.13 6.29 29.91
C HIS A 16 25.68 6.14 29.44
N LEU A 17 24.98 7.26 29.31
CA LEU A 17 23.78 7.36 28.50
C LEU A 17 24.22 7.18 27.04
N ALA A 18 24.27 5.93 26.60
CA ALA A 18 24.43 5.61 25.18
C ALA A 18 23.14 6.03 24.48
N SER A 19 23.14 7.24 23.91
CA SER A 19 22.14 7.63 22.92
C SER A 19 22.37 6.76 21.69
N SER A 20 21.51 5.77 21.47
CA SER A 20 21.55 4.99 20.23
C SER A 20 20.97 5.87 19.12
N LYS A 21 21.85 6.49 18.34
CA LYS A 21 21.46 7.17 17.11
C LYS A 21 21.29 6.10 16.03
N VAL A 22 20.05 5.76 15.71
CA VAL A 22 19.75 4.97 14.51
C VAL A 22 19.98 5.90 13.33
N VAL A 23 20.95 5.55 12.47
CA VAL A 23 21.19 6.24 11.21
C VAL A 23 20.76 5.27 10.13
N LEU A 24 19.58 5.50 9.57
CA LEU A 24 19.16 4.82 8.35
C LEU A 24 20.04 5.33 7.21
N LYS A 25 20.57 4.39 6.42
CA LYS A 25 21.36 4.68 5.23
C LYS A 25 20.64 4.04 4.05
N PRO A 26 20.37 4.78 2.97
CA PRO A 26 19.82 4.18 1.76
C PRO A 26 20.78 3.10 1.25
N GLU A 27 20.34 1.84 1.23
CA GLU A 27 21.14 0.71 0.72
C GLU A 27 21.09 0.62 -0.82
N GLY A 28 20.18 1.35 -1.46
CA GLY A 28 20.11 1.55 -2.91
C GLY A 28 18.78 1.14 -3.52
N PHE A 29 18.39 1.82 -4.60
CA PHE A 29 17.17 1.53 -5.37
C PHE A 29 17.53 1.25 -6.84
N VAL A 30 16.67 0.50 -7.54
CA VAL A 30 16.81 0.25 -8.98
C VAL A 30 16.03 1.32 -9.73
N LYS A 31 16.78 2.25 -10.34
CA LYS A 31 16.23 3.30 -11.17
C LYS A 31 16.05 2.84 -12.60
N LEU A 32 14.82 2.93 -13.11
CA LEU A 32 14.50 2.76 -14.51
C LEU A 32 14.71 4.09 -15.25
N PRO A 33 15.41 4.09 -16.39
CA PRO A 33 15.38 5.26 -17.26
C PRO A 33 13.95 5.53 -17.76
N THR A 34 13.65 6.82 -17.94
CA THR A 34 12.46 7.31 -18.66
C THR A 34 12.37 6.75 -20.09
N ASP A 35 11.23 6.94 -20.76
CA ASP A 35 11.05 6.60 -22.18
C ASP A 35 12.09 7.26 -23.11
N ALA A 36 12.58 8.45 -22.76
CA ALA A 36 13.66 9.16 -23.45
C ALA A 36 15.07 8.68 -23.06
N GLY A 37 15.19 7.69 -22.16
CA GLY A 37 16.47 7.15 -21.69
C GLY A 37 17.14 7.97 -20.58
N SER A 38 16.51 9.04 -20.09
CA SER A 38 17.03 9.90 -19.02
C SER A 38 16.81 9.28 -17.64
N GLN A 39 17.76 9.47 -16.72
CA GLN A 39 17.66 9.06 -15.31
C GLN A 39 17.28 10.27 -14.43
N VAL A 40 16.00 10.58 -14.30
CA VAL A 40 15.51 11.73 -13.50
C VAL A 40 15.26 11.29 -12.04
N LEU A 41 15.77 12.03 -11.05
CA LEU A 41 15.54 11.71 -9.62
C LEU A 41 14.02 11.68 -9.36
N ASN A 42 13.52 10.69 -8.62
CA ASN A 42 12.09 10.48 -8.37
C ASN A 42 11.20 10.25 -9.62
N ALA A 43 11.81 9.94 -10.78
CA ALA A 43 11.09 9.42 -11.93
C ALA A 43 11.60 8.01 -12.27
N GLY A 44 10.69 7.04 -12.27
CA GLY A 44 10.98 5.70 -12.75
C GLY A 44 11.70 4.81 -11.77
N THR A 45 11.37 4.83 -10.49
CA THR A 45 11.77 3.72 -9.61
C THR A 45 11.05 2.45 -10.07
N ALA A 46 11.76 1.32 -10.09
CA ALA A 46 11.12 0.03 -10.36
C ALA A 46 10.12 -0.27 -9.23
N ASN A 47 8.81 -0.22 -9.53
CA ASN A 47 7.77 -0.45 -8.54
C ASN A 47 7.56 -1.95 -8.32
N ARG A 48 7.30 -2.70 -9.40
CA ARG A 48 7.05 -4.16 -9.35
C ARG A 48 7.65 -4.86 -10.56
N ALA A 49 7.88 -6.16 -10.41
CA ALA A 49 8.39 -7.00 -11.48
C ALA A 49 7.74 -8.38 -11.52
N ALA A 50 7.70 -8.96 -12.71
CA ALA A 50 7.26 -10.33 -12.96
C ALA A 50 8.23 -11.04 -13.91
N TYR A 51 8.59 -12.27 -13.56
CA TYR A 51 9.44 -13.10 -14.40
C TYR A 51 8.62 -14.19 -15.09
N ASP A 52 8.72 -14.25 -16.41
CA ASP A 52 8.22 -15.39 -17.19
C ASP A 52 9.36 -16.40 -17.40
N SER A 53 9.28 -17.52 -16.68
CA SER A 53 10.30 -18.57 -16.72
C SER A 53 10.33 -19.37 -18.01
N VAL A 54 9.29 -19.31 -18.84
CA VAL A 54 9.24 -20.03 -20.12
C VAL A 54 9.99 -19.27 -21.20
N THR A 55 9.79 -17.96 -21.27
CA THR A 55 10.42 -17.09 -22.28
C THR A 55 11.70 -16.43 -21.77
N ASN A 56 11.95 -16.52 -20.46
CA ASN A 56 13.03 -15.85 -19.74
C ASN A 56 12.99 -14.32 -19.97
N LEU A 57 11.79 -13.75 -19.86
CA LEU A 57 11.55 -12.32 -19.92
C LEU A 57 11.19 -11.82 -18.52
N LEU A 58 11.85 -10.75 -18.09
CA LEU A 58 11.53 -10.02 -16.88
C LEU A 58 10.83 -8.72 -17.25
N TYR A 59 9.61 -8.56 -16.76
CA TYR A 59 8.79 -7.36 -16.91
C TYR A 59 8.96 -6.53 -15.65
N VAL A 60 9.30 -5.24 -15.79
CA VAL A 60 9.46 -4.32 -14.66
C VAL A 60 8.64 -3.08 -14.94
N VAL A 61 7.67 -2.77 -14.08
CA VAL A 61 6.86 -1.55 -14.18
C VAL A 61 7.46 -0.44 -13.33
N GLY A 62 7.44 0.78 -13.85
CA GLY A 62 7.78 2.01 -13.13
C GLY A 62 6.57 2.90 -13.15
N HIS A 63 6.01 3.17 -11.97
CA HIS A 63 4.77 3.90 -11.78
C HIS A 63 4.91 5.35 -12.27
N ASP A 64 5.81 6.13 -11.67
CA ASP A 64 5.96 7.57 -11.95
C ASP A 64 6.52 7.86 -13.34
N ALA A 65 7.07 6.84 -14.00
CA ALA A 65 7.59 6.94 -15.36
C ALA A 65 6.59 6.44 -16.41
N ASP A 66 5.42 5.94 -16.02
CA ASP A 66 4.39 5.40 -16.91
C ASP A 66 4.92 4.31 -17.85
N ILE A 67 5.86 3.48 -17.39
CA ILE A 67 6.55 2.52 -18.26
C ILE A 67 6.50 1.09 -17.75
N MET A 68 6.67 0.17 -18.69
CA MET A 68 7.15 -1.18 -18.45
C MET A 68 8.43 -1.42 -19.24
N GLN A 69 9.48 -1.86 -18.57
CA GLN A 69 10.69 -2.38 -19.21
C GLN A 69 10.60 -3.90 -19.38
N ILE A 70 11.03 -4.37 -20.54
CA ILE A 70 11.20 -5.78 -20.86
C ILE A 70 12.69 -6.05 -20.89
N ILE A 71 13.12 -6.92 -19.99
CA ILE A 71 14.50 -7.35 -19.83
C ILE A 71 14.57 -8.79 -20.34
N ASN A 72 15.41 -9.01 -21.35
CA ASN A 72 15.68 -10.33 -21.88
C ASN A 72 16.77 -11.02 -21.06
N MET A 73 16.42 -12.17 -20.47
CA MET A 73 17.30 -13.00 -19.67
C MET A 73 17.57 -14.36 -20.32
N LYS A 74 17.15 -14.57 -21.56
CA LYS A 74 17.25 -15.86 -22.28
C LYS A 74 18.68 -16.36 -22.41
N ASP A 75 19.63 -15.46 -22.68
CA ASP A 75 21.04 -15.83 -22.89
C ASP A 75 21.84 -15.85 -21.58
N SER A 76 21.40 -15.11 -20.55
CA SER A 76 22.07 -15.05 -19.25
C SER A 76 21.17 -14.53 -18.14
N LEU A 77 21.15 -15.24 -17.01
CA LEU A 77 20.49 -14.79 -15.77
C LEU A 77 21.34 -13.78 -14.96
N ILE A 78 22.63 -13.66 -15.28
CA ILE A 78 23.57 -12.77 -14.56
C ILE A 78 23.95 -11.53 -15.37
N ASN A 79 23.73 -11.56 -16.68
CA ASN A 79 23.94 -10.43 -17.59
C ASN A 79 22.63 -10.14 -18.34
N PRO A 80 21.60 -9.64 -17.66
CA PRO A 80 20.34 -9.28 -18.29
C PRO A 80 20.54 -8.19 -19.35
N VAL A 81 19.79 -8.27 -20.45
CA VAL A 81 19.82 -7.27 -21.52
C VAL A 81 18.50 -6.53 -21.53
N HIS A 82 18.53 -5.21 -21.34
CA HIS A 82 17.35 -4.38 -21.61
C HIS A 82 16.97 -4.51 -23.08
N ALA A 83 15.76 -5.00 -23.34
CA ALA A 83 15.33 -5.32 -24.69
C ALA A 83 14.39 -4.27 -25.26
N ARG A 84 13.49 -3.74 -24.42
CA ARG A 84 12.47 -2.78 -24.84
C ARG A 84 11.90 -2.00 -23.66
N THR A 85 11.51 -0.77 -23.90
CA THR A 85 10.63 0.02 -23.02
C THR A 85 9.27 0.20 -23.70
N ILE A 86 8.20 -0.01 -22.94
CA ILE A 86 6.83 0.28 -23.34
C ILE A 86 6.37 1.45 -22.48
N LYS A 87 5.93 2.53 -23.12
CA LYS A 87 5.28 3.65 -22.45
C LYS A 87 3.77 3.45 -22.48
N PHE A 88 3.14 3.68 -21.35
CA PHE A 88 1.69 3.75 -21.22
C PHE A 88 1.23 5.20 -21.34
N ASP A 89 0.02 5.38 -21.84
CA ASP A 89 -0.64 6.67 -21.85
C ASP A 89 -1.30 6.89 -20.48
N ALA A 90 -0.67 7.67 -19.60
CA ALA A 90 -1.18 7.93 -18.25
C ALA A 90 -2.61 8.48 -18.22
N LEU A 91 -3.04 9.21 -19.26
CA LEU A 91 -4.40 9.77 -19.32
C LEU A 91 -5.44 8.71 -19.66
N ASN A 92 -5.14 7.81 -20.60
CA ASN A 92 -6.11 6.83 -21.11
C ASN A 92 -5.95 5.43 -20.53
N GLN A 93 -4.78 5.11 -19.97
CA GLN A 93 -4.43 3.81 -19.42
C GLN A 93 -4.06 3.86 -17.94
N GLY A 94 -3.78 5.04 -17.38
CA GLY A 94 -3.33 5.16 -16.00
C GLY A 94 -1.85 4.84 -15.78
N LEU A 95 -1.46 4.84 -14.50
CA LEU A 95 -0.09 4.63 -14.01
C LEU A 95 0.07 3.15 -13.59
N PRO A 96 1.08 2.42 -14.09
CA PRO A 96 1.22 1.00 -13.82
C PRO A 96 1.73 0.73 -12.40
N ASN A 97 0.98 -0.05 -11.62
CA ASN A 97 1.31 -0.38 -10.22
C ASN A 97 1.98 -1.75 -10.07
N ASP A 98 1.32 -2.82 -10.48
CA ASP A 98 1.85 -4.19 -10.39
C ASP A 98 1.76 -4.92 -11.73
N VAL A 99 2.67 -5.87 -11.94
CA VAL A 99 2.70 -6.76 -13.09
C VAL A 99 2.82 -8.20 -12.62
N LYS A 100 2.05 -9.10 -13.23
CA LYS A 100 2.13 -10.55 -12.95
C LYS A 100 1.94 -11.39 -14.21
N VAL A 101 2.79 -12.40 -14.32
CA VAL A 101 2.73 -13.43 -15.37
C VAL A 101 1.98 -14.64 -14.82
N CYS A 102 1.10 -15.23 -15.64
CA CYS A 102 0.48 -16.51 -15.33
C CYS A 102 0.42 -17.41 -16.57
N ARG A 103 0.83 -18.66 -16.39
CA ARG A 103 0.75 -19.71 -17.42
C ARG A 103 -0.10 -20.87 -16.90
N GLY A 104 -1.40 -20.83 -17.17
CA GLY A 104 -2.38 -21.76 -16.57
C GLY A 104 -2.37 -23.16 -17.16
N GLY A 105 -1.36 -23.50 -17.98
CA GLY A 105 -1.26 -24.78 -18.68
C GLY A 105 -2.26 -24.95 -19.83
N MET A 106 -3.12 -23.96 -20.08
CA MET A 106 -4.02 -23.87 -21.23
C MET A 106 -3.81 -22.53 -21.93
N PRO A 107 -3.66 -22.48 -23.27
CA PRO A 107 -3.40 -21.22 -23.99
C PRO A 107 -4.44 -20.12 -23.76
N SER A 108 -5.67 -20.48 -23.43
CA SER A 108 -6.75 -19.53 -23.11
C SER A 108 -6.65 -18.90 -21.71
N LEU A 109 -5.73 -19.38 -20.87
CA LEU A 109 -5.49 -18.96 -19.48
C LEU A 109 -4.02 -18.59 -19.26
N GLU A 110 -3.41 -17.96 -20.26
CA GLU A 110 -2.07 -17.39 -20.15
C GLU A 110 -2.14 -15.88 -20.31
N PHE A 111 -1.64 -15.15 -19.32
CA PHE A 111 -1.80 -13.71 -19.25
C PHE A 111 -0.57 -13.03 -18.67
N LEU A 112 -0.25 -11.87 -19.22
CA LEU A 112 0.45 -10.81 -18.51
C LEU A 112 -0.61 -9.84 -17.98
N ALA A 113 -0.82 -9.79 -16.67
CA ALA A 113 -1.70 -8.83 -16.03
C ALA A 113 -0.89 -7.62 -15.55
N ILE A 114 -1.44 -6.42 -15.74
CA ILE A 114 -0.90 -5.18 -15.21
C ILE A 114 -2.05 -4.41 -14.54
N SER A 115 -1.86 -4.02 -13.28
CA SER A 115 -2.78 -3.10 -12.60
C SER A 115 -2.39 -1.65 -12.85
N PHE A 116 -3.40 -0.80 -12.96
CA PHE A 116 -3.26 0.62 -13.21
C PHE A 116 -4.12 1.39 -12.23
N GLU A 117 -3.53 2.40 -11.60
CA GLU A 117 -4.32 3.47 -11.00
C GLU A 117 -4.58 4.56 -12.03
N THR A 118 -5.62 5.34 -11.80
CA THR A 118 -5.89 6.50 -12.64
C THR A 118 -5.14 7.71 -12.09
N LYS A 119 -4.69 8.58 -12.99
CA LYS A 119 -3.98 9.79 -12.58
C LYS A 119 -4.85 10.61 -11.62
N ASN A 120 -4.29 10.96 -10.48
CA ASN A 120 -4.96 11.72 -9.40
C ASN A 120 -6.19 11.03 -8.80
N HIS A 121 -6.35 9.71 -8.97
CA HIS A 121 -7.45 8.94 -8.38
C HIS A 121 -8.87 9.46 -8.70
N GLN A 122 -9.07 10.14 -9.84
CA GLN A 122 -10.40 10.67 -10.21
C GLN A 122 -11.37 9.57 -10.67
N GLU A 123 -10.85 8.40 -11.02
CA GLU A 123 -11.61 7.25 -11.48
C GLU A 123 -11.09 5.98 -10.81
N GLN A 124 -11.96 4.96 -10.71
CA GLN A 124 -11.55 3.66 -10.18
C GLN A 124 -10.38 3.08 -10.97
N GLY A 125 -9.48 2.42 -10.25
CA GLY A 125 -8.37 1.70 -10.87
C GLY A 125 -8.86 0.52 -11.71
N HIS A 126 -7.95 -0.05 -12.48
CA HIS A 126 -8.30 -1.13 -13.39
C HIS A 126 -7.12 -2.08 -13.65
N VAL A 127 -7.44 -3.22 -14.27
CA VAL A 127 -6.46 -4.22 -14.68
C VAL A 127 -6.58 -4.47 -16.18
N HIS A 128 -5.43 -4.53 -16.85
CA HIS A 128 -5.33 -5.01 -18.22
C HIS A 128 -4.75 -6.42 -18.27
N PHE A 129 -5.37 -7.27 -19.09
CA PHE A 129 -4.89 -8.61 -19.39
C PHE A 129 -4.32 -8.63 -20.81
N TYR A 130 -3.02 -8.84 -20.94
CA TYR A 130 -2.31 -8.92 -22.19
C TYR A 130 -1.90 -10.35 -22.53
N GLN A 131 -1.66 -10.58 -23.81
CA GLN A 131 -0.98 -11.77 -24.29
C GLN A 131 0.46 -11.79 -23.78
N LEU A 132 0.94 -12.96 -23.37
CA LEU A 132 2.35 -13.14 -23.05
C LEU A 132 3.20 -12.96 -24.32
N LEU A 133 4.35 -12.30 -24.15
CA LEU A 133 5.32 -12.14 -25.22
C LEU A 133 6.12 -13.43 -25.35
N GLU A 134 6.30 -13.92 -26.58
CA GLU A 134 7.19 -15.05 -26.87
C GLU A 134 8.62 -14.57 -27.13
N GLN A 135 8.74 -13.34 -27.62
CA GLN A 135 9.99 -12.64 -27.87
C GLN A 135 9.88 -11.17 -27.42
N PRO A 136 10.99 -10.52 -27.03
CA PRO A 136 10.94 -9.13 -26.54
C PRO A 136 10.35 -8.12 -27.54
N GLY A 137 10.44 -8.41 -28.83
CA GLY A 137 9.95 -7.54 -29.91
C GLY A 137 8.47 -7.68 -30.22
N ASP A 138 7.77 -8.64 -29.62
CA ASP A 138 6.35 -8.90 -29.92
C ASP A 138 5.47 -7.72 -29.52
N ALA A 139 4.35 -7.55 -30.23
CA ALA A 139 3.37 -6.53 -29.88
C ALA A 139 2.69 -6.87 -28.55
N LEU A 140 2.52 -5.87 -27.68
CA LEU A 140 1.76 -6.03 -26.45
C LEU A 140 0.25 -5.95 -26.77
N ILE A 141 -0.38 -7.12 -26.93
CA ILE A 141 -1.78 -7.22 -27.37
C ILE A 141 -2.69 -7.44 -26.16
N ARG A 142 -3.65 -6.53 -25.93
CA ARG A 142 -4.66 -6.69 -24.87
C ARG A 142 -5.71 -7.73 -25.28
N LEU A 143 -5.95 -8.71 -24.42
CA LEU A 143 -6.85 -9.86 -24.68
C LEU A 143 -8.26 -9.68 -24.09
N LYS A 144 -8.42 -8.84 -23.07
CA LYS A 144 -9.69 -8.58 -22.40
C LYS A 144 -10.08 -7.11 -22.52
N THR A 145 -11.35 -6.81 -22.27
CA THR A 145 -11.76 -5.43 -22.02
C THR A 145 -11.03 -4.89 -20.79
N VAL A 146 -10.95 -3.56 -20.67
CA VAL A 146 -10.49 -2.92 -19.44
C VAL A 146 -11.40 -3.37 -18.30
N THR A 147 -10.81 -3.88 -17.21
CA THR A 147 -11.56 -4.39 -16.07
C THR A 147 -11.36 -3.47 -14.88
N THR A 148 -12.39 -2.69 -14.55
CA THR A 148 -12.38 -1.79 -13.40
C THR A 148 -12.51 -2.57 -12.09
N VAL A 149 -11.75 -2.16 -11.07
CA VAL A 149 -11.84 -2.69 -9.71
C VAL A 149 -12.66 -1.75 -8.81
N GLU A 150 -12.93 -2.14 -7.58
CA GLU A 150 -13.71 -1.31 -6.65
C GLU A 150 -12.88 -0.12 -6.12
N GLY A 151 -11.59 -0.32 -5.86
CA GLY A 151 -10.68 0.71 -5.36
C GLY A 151 -10.10 1.61 -6.46
N TYR A 152 -9.38 2.64 -6.03
CA TYR A 152 -8.78 3.65 -6.91
C TYR A 152 -7.30 3.35 -7.22
N ASP A 153 -6.65 2.60 -6.34
CA ASP A 153 -5.21 2.40 -6.24
C ASP A 153 -4.85 0.90 -6.19
N PRO A 154 -5.08 0.12 -7.27
CA PRO A 154 -4.83 -1.32 -7.29
C PRO A 154 -3.33 -1.64 -7.21
N LEU A 155 -2.81 -1.67 -5.99
CA LEU A 155 -1.38 -1.66 -5.68
C LEU A 155 -0.70 -3.01 -5.86
N SER A 156 -1.42 -4.11 -5.67
CA SER A 156 -0.86 -5.45 -5.84
C SER A 156 -1.86 -6.44 -6.41
N ILE A 157 -1.36 -7.35 -7.25
CA ILE A 157 -2.14 -8.39 -7.87
C ILE A 157 -1.46 -9.75 -7.71
N ALA A 158 -2.25 -10.82 -7.60
CA ALA A 158 -1.73 -12.18 -7.50
C ALA A 158 -2.66 -13.20 -8.16
N TRP A 159 -2.08 -14.11 -8.92
CA TRP A 159 -2.83 -15.13 -9.63
C TRP A 159 -3.13 -16.34 -8.75
N HIS A 160 -4.34 -16.87 -8.88
CA HIS A 160 -4.63 -18.27 -8.60
C HIS A 160 -3.69 -19.17 -9.40
N LYS A 161 -3.27 -20.30 -8.83
CA LYS A 161 -2.26 -21.20 -9.42
C LYS A 161 -2.57 -21.61 -10.86
N ALA A 162 -3.84 -21.86 -11.16
CA ALA A 162 -4.31 -22.27 -12.49
C ALA A 162 -4.68 -21.09 -13.42
N CYS A 163 -4.38 -19.85 -13.04
CA CYS A 163 -4.66 -18.63 -13.81
C CYS A 163 -6.15 -18.39 -14.12
N THR A 164 -7.04 -18.99 -13.32
CA THR A 164 -8.49 -18.87 -13.45
C THR A 164 -9.04 -17.64 -12.75
N GLU A 165 -8.32 -17.12 -11.76
CA GLU A 165 -8.71 -15.96 -10.95
C GLU A 165 -7.48 -15.11 -10.65
N LEU A 166 -7.62 -13.79 -10.66
CA LEU A 166 -6.62 -12.82 -10.24
C LEU A 166 -7.17 -12.05 -9.04
N VAL A 167 -6.48 -12.12 -7.91
CA VAL A 167 -6.74 -11.27 -6.75
C VAL A 167 -6.09 -9.92 -6.98
N VAL A 168 -6.83 -8.85 -6.74
CA VAL A 168 -6.37 -7.46 -6.80
C VAL A 168 -6.68 -6.85 -5.44
N ILE A 169 -5.70 -6.17 -4.85
CA ILE A 169 -5.92 -5.37 -3.65
C ILE A 169 -5.72 -3.90 -3.99
N SER A 170 -6.56 -3.07 -3.40
CA SER A 170 -6.44 -1.61 -3.44
C SER A 170 -6.32 -1.11 -2.01
N GLN A 171 -5.36 -0.21 -1.77
CA GLN A 171 -5.00 0.25 -0.43
C GLN A 171 -6.07 1.17 0.15
N GLY A 172 -6.79 1.92 -0.68
CA GLY A 172 -7.76 2.92 -0.20
C GLY A 172 -7.09 4.24 0.15
N THR A 173 -6.07 4.63 -0.60
CA THR A 173 -5.31 5.87 -0.37
C THR A 173 -6.21 7.09 -0.45
N MET A 174 -6.04 7.99 0.54
CA MET A 174 -6.71 9.27 0.60
C MET A 174 -6.40 10.10 -0.65
N HIS A 175 -7.42 10.76 -1.21
CA HIS A 175 -7.27 11.61 -2.38
C HIS A 175 -8.36 12.66 -2.46
N THR A 176 -8.20 13.63 -3.36
CA THR A 176 -9.24 14.64 -3.63
C THR A 176 -10.12 14.19 -4.78
N LEU A 177 -11.43 14.06 -4.56
CA LEU A 177 -12.42 13.74 -5.60
C LEU A 177 -13.42 14.89 -5.72
N ASN A 178 -13.49 15.52 -6.91
CA ASN A 178 -14.34 16.69 -7.16
C ASN A 178 -14.11 17.84 -6.13
N GLY A 179 -12.86 18.07 -5.74
CA GLY A 179 -12.49 19.12 -4.78
C GLY A 179 -12.73 18.80 -3.31
N ALA A 180 -13.21 17.59 -2.99
CA ALA A 180 -13.38 17.13 -1.60
C ALA A 180 -12.33 16.06 -1.25
N LEU A 181 -11.75 16.16 -0.06
CA LEU A 181 -10.89 15.11 0.49
C LEU A 181 -11.72 13.86 0.78
N VAL A 182 -11.33 12.73 0.22
CA VAL A 182 -11.98 11.43 0.38
C VAL A 182 -10.93 10.44 0.89
N ASP A 183 -11.32 9.67 1.90
CA ASP A 183 -10.55 8.54 2.45
C ASP A 183 -11.31 7.22 2.15
N PRO A 184 -11.07 6.61 0.98
CA PRO A 184 -11.77 5.41 0.55
C PRO A 184 -11.44 4.21 1.43
N LYS A 185 -12.40 3.29 1.55
CA LYS A 185 -12.10 1.99 2.15
C LYS A 185 -11.18 1.18 1.21
N PRO A 186 -10.24 0.39 1.73
CA PRO A 186 -9.52 -0.58 0.94
C PRO A 186 -10.47 -1.59 0.30
N SER A 187 -10.05 -2.20 -0.80
CA SER A 187 -10.81 -3.23 -1.49
C SER A 187 -9.98 -4.45 -1.83
N VAL A 188 -10.63 -5.60 -1.89
CA VAL A 188 -10.08 -6.79 -2.54
C VAL A 188 -11.06 -7.22 -3.62
N ASP A 189 -10.59 -7.33 -4.84
CA ASP A 189 -11.35 -7.83 -5.97
C ASP A 189 -10.75 -9.14 -6.47
N VAL A 190 -11.61 -10.09 -6.82
CA VAL A 190 -11.25 -11.32 -7.52
C VAL A 190 -11.78 -11.21 -8.95
N LEU A 191 -10.87 -11.06 -9.89
CA LEU A 191 -11.15 -10.98 -11.32
C LEU A 191 -11.09 -12.38 -11.94
N ILE A 192 -12.10 -12.75 -12.71
CA ILE A 192 -12.26 -14.10 -13.26
C ILE A 192 -12.34 -14.00 -14.79
N PRO A 193 -11.20 -14.13 -15.50
CA PRO A 193 -11.17 -14.04 -16.96
C PRO A 193 -12.01 -15.16 -17.59
N ARG A 194 -13.01 -14.79 -18.41
CA ARG A 194 -13.87 -15.76 -19.12
C ARG A 194 -13.40 -16.00 -20.54
N ILE A 195 -13.96 -17.01 -21.20
CA ILE A 195 -13.77 -17.18 -22.65
C ILE A 195 -14.35 -15.94 -23.37
N GLY A 196 -13.63 -15.44 -24.37
CA GLY A 196 -13.95 -14.18 -25.05
C GLY A 196 -13.26 -12.98 -24.39
N LEU A 197 -13.90 -11.81 -24.45
CA LEU A 197 -13.33 -10.55 -23.96
C LEU A 197 -13.69 -10.21 -22.51
N ASN A 198 -14.67 -10.92 -21.93
CA ASN A 198 -15.24 -10.58 -20.62
C ASN A 198 -14.39 -11.07 -19.44
N VAL A 199 -14.50 -10.34 -18.33
CA VAL A 199 -13.92 -10.69 -17.03
C VAL A 199 -15.01 -10.47 -15.98
N ASP A 200 -15.33 -11.51 -15.21
CA ASP A 200 -16.25 -11.33 -14.08
C ASP A 200 -15.48 -10.75 -12.89
N ARG A 201 -16.16 -9.96 -12.05
CA ARG A 201 -15.59 -9.37 -10.84
C ARG A 201 -16.35 -9.85 -9.62
N ARG A 202 -15.62 -10.26 -8.59
CA ARG A 202 -16.14 -10.55 -7.25
C ARG A 202 -15.39 -9.73 -6.22
N THR A 203 -16.05 -8.72 -5.67
CA THR A 203 -15.50 -7.91 -4.58
C THR A 203 -15.62 -8.66 -3.26
N ILE A 204 -14.51 -8.76 -2.55
CA ILE A 204 -14.39 -9.37 -1.23
C ILE A 204 -14.36 -8.24 -0.21
N PRO A 205 -15.40 -8.10 0.60
CA PRO A 205 -15.43 -7.05 1.59
C PRO A 205 -14.40 -7.33 2.70
N PHE A 206 -13.53 -6.35 3.01
CA PHE A 206 -12.81 -6.33 4.30
C PHE A 206 -13.77 -6.31 5.48
N SER A 207 -14.92 -5.68 5.23
CA SER A 207 -15.99 -5.51 6.18
C SER A 207 -17.32 -5.93 5.57
N GLY A 208 -17.82 -7.12 5.95
CA GLY A 208 -19.10 -7.73 5.59
C GLY A 208 -20.08 -6.80 4.89
N GLY A 209 -20.26 -7.04 3.59
CA GLY A 209 -21.30 -6.39 2.80
C GLY A 209 -22.69 -6.76 3.31
N PHE A 210 -23.59 -5.77 3.32
CA PHE A 210 -24.97 -5.93 3.71
C PHE A 210 -25.73 -6.80 2.69
N ASN A 211 -25.78 -8.11 2.90
CA ASN A 211 -26.80 -8.93 2.25
C ASN A 211 -28.00 -9.01 3.19
N SER A 212 -29.04 -8.21 2.89
CA SER A 212 -30.25 -8.01 3.71
C SER A 212 -31.00 -9.29 4.13
N PHE A 213 -30.63 -10.46 3.61
CA PHE A 213 -31.28 -11.75 3.89
C PHE A 213 -30.49 -12.70 4.80
N LEU A 214 -29.19 -12.52 4.95
CA LEU A 214 -28.32 -13.40 5.76
C LEU A 214 -27.39 -12.51 6.60
N LYS A 215 -27.81 -12.20 7.83
CA LYS A 215 -27.04 -11.43 8.83
C LYS A 215 -25.75 -12.17 9.25
N LEU A 216 -24.78 -12.31 8.35
CA LEU A 216 -23.43 -12.73 8.71
C LEU A 216 -22.54 -11.48 8.81
N HIS A 217 -22.52 -10.88 10.00
CA HIS A 217 -21.59 -9.80 10.34
C HIS A 217 -20.19 -10.40 10.50
N ILE A 218 -19.34 -10.27 9.49
CA ILE A 218 -17.89 -10.37 9.70
C ILE A 218 -17.33 -9.08 9.13
N SER A 219 -17.16 -8.04 9.96
CA SER A 219 -16.75 -6.75 9.39
C SER A 219 -15.92 -5.80 10.24
N GLU A 220 -16.05 -5.81 11.56
CA GLU A 220 -15.12 -5.12 12.48
C GLU A 220 -14.75 -6.02 13.65
N ASN A 221 -15.72 -6.82 14.10
CA ASN A 221 -15.53 -7.85 15.11
C ASN A 221 -14.42 -8.85 14.76
N ALA A 222 -14.18 -9.16 13.49
CA ALA A 222 -13.10 -10.07 13.09
C ALA A 222 -11.73 -9.43 13.24
N LEU A 223 -11.58 -8.17 12.84
CA LEU A 223 -10.36 -7.38 13.02
C LEU A 223 -10.08 -7.17 14.52
N ALA A 224 -11.11 -6.79 15.28
CA ALA A 224 -11.03 -6.63 16.72
C ALA A 224 -10.72 -7.95 17.45
N ALA A 225 -11.38 -9.05 17.07
CA ALA A 225 -11.11 -10.37 17.66
C ALA A 225 -9.70 -10.88 17.33
N ALA A 226 -9.21 -10.60 16.12
CA ALA A 226 -7.83 -10.86 15.72
C ALA A 226 -6.83 -9.88 16.34
N ARG A 227 -7.31 -8.83 17.03
CA ARG A 227 -6.50 -7.76 17.63
C ARG A 227 -5.59 -7.07 16.62
N VAL A 228 -6.08 -6.85 15.41
CA VAL A 228 -5.38 -6.06 14.37
C VAL A 228 -5.12 -4.64 14.92
N ARG A 229 -3.92 -4.10 14.69
CA ARG A 229 -3.58 -2.76 15.17
C ARG A 229 -4.44 -1.73 14.44
N GLN A 230 -4.89 -0.74 15.20
CA GLN A 230 -5.58 0.44 14.68
C GLN A 230 -4.63 1.62 14.84
N VAL A 231 -4.48 2.44 13.82
CA VAL A 231 -3.60 3.62 13.81
C VAL A 231 -4.40 4.83 14.24
N MET A 232 -5.59 5.04 13.70
CA MET A 232 -6.46 6.16 14.02
C MET A 232 -7.87 5.66 14.38
N THR A 233 -8.46 6.17 15.47
CA THR A 233 -9.85 5.83 15.86
C THR A 233 -10.69 7.04 16.29
N LYS A 234 -10.06 8.18 16.58
CA LYS A 234 -10.76 9.41 17.00
C LYS A 234 -9.81 10.60 17.04
N CYS A 235 -10.18 11.70 16.41
CA CYS A 235 -9.71 13.03 16.83
C CYS A 235 -10.88 13.68 17.59
N ASP A 236 -10.73 13.91 18.90
CA ASP A 236 -11.81 14.47 19.73
C ASP A 236 -11.90 16.01 19.64
N THR A 237 -10.96 16.67 18.96
CA THR A 237 -10.98 18.12 18.69
C THR A 237 -10.36 18.41 17.31
N GLY A 238 -11.04 19.26 16.51
CA GLY A 238 -10.62 19.69 15.16
C GLY A 238 -11.27 18.91 14.02
N SER A 239 -12.11 19.59 13.21
CA SER A 239 -12.74 19.29 11.89
C SER A 239 -13.20 17.86 11.49
N TYR A 240 -12.90 16.82 12.24
CA TYR A 240 -13.18 15.41 11.94
C TYR A 240 -14.07 14.82 13.03
N THR A 241 -15.29 15.32 13.16
CA THR A 241 -16.30 14.83 14.12
C THR A 241 -16.86 13.44 13.76
N GLN A 242 -16.32 12.78 12.74
CA GLN A 242 -16.74 11.47 12.26
C GLN A 242 -15.66 10.44 12.63
N PRO A 243 -15.98 9.39 13.41
CA PRO A 243 -15.03 8.31 13.65
C PRO A 243 -14.72 7.62 12.31
N ILE A 244 -13.44 7.53 11.94
CA ILE A 244 -13.03 6.64 10.86
C ILE A 244 -13.30 5.19 11.29
N SER A 245 -13.83 4.37 10.37
CA SER A 245 -14.09 2.97 10.72
C SER A 245 -12.79 2.17 10.81
N HIS A 246 -12.78 1.09 11.59
CA HIS A 246 -11.61 0.17 11.69
C HIS A 246 -11.14 -0.42 10.36
N VAL A 247 -11.96 -0.25 9.32
CA VAL A 247 -11.76 -0.78 7.98
C VAL A 247 -11.15 0.28 7.08
N GLN A 248 -11.48 1.55 7.28
CA GLN A 248 -10.83 2.66 6.57
C GLN A 248 -9.35 2.76 6.97
N ASP A 249 -9.05 2.49 8.23
CA ASP A 249 -7.69 2.45 8.76
C ASP A 249 -6.83 1.25 8.27
N LEU A 250 -7.40 0.32 7.48
CA LEU A 250 -6.62 -0.81 6.95
C LEU A 250 -5.89 -0.42 5.67
N GLU A 251 -4.59 -0.69 5.64
CA GLU A 251 -3.74 -0.42 4.47
C GLU A 251 -3.12 -1.72 3.92
N PRO A 252 -3.86 -2.47 3.07
CA PRO A 252 -3.35 -3.67 2.43
C PRO A 252 -2.42 -3.31 1.26
N ASN A 253 -1.16 -3.78 1.31
CA ASN A 253 -0.14 -3.34 0.35
C ASN A 253 0.34 -4.44 -0.59
N TYR A 254 0.32 -5.70 -0.13
CA TYR A 254 0.80 -6.84 -0.93
C TYR A 254 -0.15 -8.02 -0.86
N VAL A 255 -0.32 -8.71 -1.97
CA VAL A 255 -1.02 -9.99 -2.02
C VAL A 255 -0.15 -11.07 -2.65
N VAL A 256 -0.19 -12.26 -2.05
CA VAL A 256 0.37 -13.48 -2.62
C VAL A 256 -0.67 -14.58 -2.56
N VAL A 257 -0.63 -15.50 -3.51
CA VAL A 257 -1.49 -16.69 -3.53
C VAL A 257 -0.60 -17.92 -3.48
N ASP A 258 -0.88 -18.83 -2.56
CA ASP A 258 -0.13 -20.07 -2.41
C ASP A 258 -0.61 -21.18 -3.37
N ASP A 259 0.07 -22.32 -3.30
CA ASP A 259 -0.23 -23.48 -4.13
C ASP A 259 -1.59 -24.14 -3.86
N ASN A 260 -2.19 -23.87 -2.70
CA ASN A 260 -3.51 -24.34 -2.30
C ASN A 260 -4.60 -23.32 -2.65
N ASN A 261 -4.25 -22.24 -3.36
CA ASN A 261 -5.13 -21.13 -3.71
C ASN A 261 -5.65 -20.37 -2.48
N ILE A 262 -4.81 -20.25 -1.47
CA ILE A 262 -5.05 -19.34 -0.36
C ILE A 262 -4.35 -18.02 -0.66
N ALA A 263 -5.12 -16.93 -0.67
CA ALA A 263 -4.60 -15.58 -0.75
C ALA A 263 -4.19 -15.09 0.64
N TYR A 264 -2.97 -14.57 0.74
CA TYR A 264 -2.46 -13.86 1.92
C TYR A 264 -2.23 -12.40 1.54
N ILE A 265 -2.82 -11.51 2.32
CA ILE A 265 -2.79 -10.07 2.11
C ILE A 265 -2.02 -9.45 3.27
N PHE A 266 -0.94 -8.75 2.96
CA PHE A 266 -0.12 -8.09 3.96
C PHE A 266 -0.65 -6.69 4.23
N ILE A 267 -0.93 -6.41 5.50
CA ILE A 267 -1.49 -5.16 5.99
C ILE A 267 -0.49 -4.58 6.99
N GLN A 268 0.60 -4.01 6.46
CA GLN A 268 1.82 -3.72 7.22
C GLN A 268 1.58 -2.69 8.32
N SER A 269 0.89 -1.59 8.00
CA SER A 269 0.57 -0.48 8.91
C SER A 269 -0.21 -0.97 10.13
N ASN A 270 -1.09 -1.95 9.92
CA ASN A 270 -1.91 -2.58 10.95
C ASN A 270 -1.26 -3.83 11.58
N ASN A 271 -0.01 -4.15 11.22
CA ASN A 271 0.75 -5.31 11.67
C ASN A 271 -0.03 -6.64 11.54
N ALA A 272 -0.70 -6.84 10.41
CA ALA A 272 -1.60 -7.96 10.22
C ALA A 272 -1.44 -8.64 8.85
N ILE A 273 -1.96 -9.87 8.77
CA ILE A 273 -2.16 -10.60 7.53
C ILE A 273 -3.63 -10.98 7.42
N GLY A 274 -4.25 -10.60 6.29
CA GLY A 274 -5.52 -11.16 5.84
C GLY A 274 -5.30 -12.49 5.13
N ARG A 275 -6.19 -13.45 5.35
CA ARG A 275 -6.16 -14.78 4.72
C ARG A 275 -7.53 -15.09 4.12
N MET A 276 -7.57 -15.47 2.86
CA MET A 276 -8.80 -15.84 2.15
C MET A 276 -8.59 -17.13 1.35
N ASP A 277 -9.57 -18.04 1.40
CA ASP A 277 -9.60 -19.23 0.55
C ASP A 277 -10.30 -18.91 -0.77
N LEU A 278 -9.60 -19.05 -1.90
CA LEU A 278 -10.19 -18.78 -3.21
C LEU A 278 -11.09 -19.91 -3.69
N GLN A 279 -10.97 -21.12 -3.13
CA GLN A 279 -11.78 -22.28 -3.51
C GLN A 279 -13.19 -22.22 -2.90
N ASP A 280 -13.34 -21.57 -1.74
CA ASP A 280 -14.63 -21.31 -1.11
C ASP A 280 -14.92 -19.81 -1.06
N PRO A 281 -15.58 -19.27 -2.10
CA PRO A 281 -15.82 -17.83 -2.21
C PRO A 281 -16.82 -17.29 -1.18
N LEU A 282 -17.46 -18.17 -0.41
CA LEU A 282 -18.37 -17.80 0.68
C LEU A 282 -17.66 -17.71 2.02
N THR A 283 -16.44 -18.26 2.13
CA THR A 283 -15.64 -18.17 3.36
C THR A 283 -15.12 -16.74 3.53
N PRO A 284 -15.50 -16.05 4.61
CA PRO A 284 -15.02 -14.70 4.85
C PRO A 284 -13.50 -14.67 5.09
N MET A 285 -12.88 -13.54 4.77
CA MET A 285 -11.47 -13.32 5.09
C MET A 285 -11.24 -13.42 6.61
N SER A 286 -10.23 -14.17 7.00
CA SER A 286 -9.75 -14.23 8.38
C SER A 286 -8.51 -13.36 8.55
N TYR A 287 -8.32 -12.80 9.75
CA TYR A 287 -7.20 -11.91 10.04
C TYR A 287 -6.30 -12.48 11.12
N HIS A 288 -5.00 -12.23 10.98
CA HIS A 288 -3.96 -12.66 11.90
C HIS A 288 -3.07 -11.48 12.25
N ASN A 289 -3.01 -11.10 13.52
CA ASN A 289 -2.03 -10.14 14.01
C ASN A 289 -0.63 -10.78 14.06
N LEU A 290 0.40 -10.07 13.60
CA LEU A 290 1.82 -10.45 13.63
C LEU A 290 2.54 -10.16 14.95
N GLY A 291 1.78 -9.82 16.00
CA GLY A 291 2.27 -9.55 17.36
C GLY A 291 2.22 -8.08 17.73
N ARG A 292 2.97 -7.70 18.77
CA ARG A 292 3.18 -6.30 19.12
C ARG A 292 4.67 -6.04 19.07
N LYS A 293 5.08 -4.94 18.44
CA LYS A 293 6.44 -4.42 18.62
C LYS A 293 6.54 -3.93 20.07
N ASP A 294 7.47 -4.49 20.84
CA ASP A 294 7.72 -4.07 22.21
C ASP A 294 8.80 -2.97 22.22
N TRP A 295 8.35 -1.74 22.43
CA TRP A 295 9.20 -0.55 22.52
C TRP A 295 9.51 -0.15 23.97
N SER A 296 9.12 -0.96 24.97
CA SER A 296 9.29 -0.64 26.39
C SER A 296 10.74 -0.33 26.77
N GLN A 297 11.71 -0.96 26.08
CA GLN A 297 13.14 -0.70 26.22
C GLN A 297 13.58 0.71 25.79
N TYR A 298 12.81 1.40 24.95
CA TYR A 298 13.10 2.75 24.46
C TYR A 298 12.34 3.84 25.22
N LYS A 299 11.55 3.49 26.25
CA LYS A 299 10.63 4.41 26.95
C LYS A 299 9.69 5.17 26.00
N MET A 300 9.47 4.64 24.80
CA MET A 300 8.46 5.13 23.88
C MET A 300 7.13 4.50 24.31
N ASP A 301 6.18 5.34 24.69
CA ASP A 301 4.80 4.93 24.82
C ASP A 301 4.21 4.88 23.42
N THR A 302 3.92 3.66 22.94
CA THR A 302 3.27 3.45 21.63
C THR A 302 1.82 3.02 21.78
N SER A 303 1.27 3.14 22.99
CA SER A 303 -0.17 3.00 23.18
C SER A 303 -0.86 4.26 22.69
N TYR A 304 -2.15 4.15 22.33
CA TYR A 304 -2.99 5.33 22.11
C TYR A 304 -3.35 6.01 23.45
N GLU A 305 -2.96 5.40 24.57
CA GLU A 305 -3.18 5.91 25.92
C GLU A 305 -1.92 6.69 26.30
N ASP A 306 -1.78 7.90 25.75
CA ASP A 306 -0.80 8.85 26.25
C ASP A 306 -1.08 9.07 27.74
N GLY A 307 -0.19 8.58 28.60
CA GLY A 307 -0.42 8.53 30.03
C GLY A 307 -0.71 9.89 30.65
N GLU A 308 -2.00 10.21 30.86
CA GLU A 308 -2.43 11.03 31.98
C GLU A 308 -2.08 10.25 33.26
N ASP A 309 -1.05 10.71 33.96
CA ASP A 309 -0.79 10.30 35.34
C ASP A 309 -1.96 10.78 36.23
N GLY A 310 -3.04 10.02 36.24
CA GLY A 310 -3.94 9.83 37.37
C GLY A 310 -4.67 11.06 37.95
N ARG A 311 -4.78 12.19 37.24
CA ARG A 311 -5.66 13.31 37.62
C ARG A 311 -6.23 13.98 36.37
N GLY A 312 -7.47 13.63 36.07
CA GLY A 312 -8.20 14.09 34.90
C GLY A 312 -8.08 15.59 34.64
N LEU A 313 -7.48 15.90 33.51
CA LEU A 313 -7.65 17.11 32.74
C LEU A 313 -7.39 16.70 31.30
N GLY A 314 -8.47 16.57 30.52
CA GLY A 314 -8.48 15.98 29.19
C GLY A 314 -7.32 16.45 28.32
N SER A 315 -6.61 15.48 27.76
CA SER A 315 -5.66 15.63 26.67
C SER A 315 -6.27 16.46 25.53
N THR A 316 -5.88 17.73 25.46
CA THR A 316 -6.07 18.61 24.31
C THR A 316 -4.77 18.61 23.52
N CYS A 317 -4.78 17.99 22.33
CA CYS A 317 -3.79 18.30 21.31
C CYS A 317 -4.02 19.76 20.87
N GLY A 318 -3.00 20.59 21.09
CA GLY A 318 -2.81 21.98 20.66
C GLY A 318 -3.96 22.69 19.93
N GLY A 319 -4.53 23.66 20.64
CA GLY A 319 -5.36 24.73 20.10
C GLY A 319 -5.46 25.80 21.17
N ASP A 320 -4.40 26.60 21.32
CA ASP A 320 -4.46 27.85 22.08
C ASP A 320 -5.30 28.85 21.25
N ASP A 321 -6.61 28.62 21.19
CA ASP A 321 -7.56 29.64 20.75
C ASP A 321 -7.90 30.49 21.98
N ASP A 322 -7.06 31.51 22.12
CA ASP A 322 -7.20 32.65 23.02
C ASP A 322 -8.46 33.43 22.57
N ASP A 323 -9.63 33.00 23.03
CA ASP A 323 -10.90 33.73 22.84
C ASP A 323 -10.88 35.02 23.69
N GLY A 324 -10.19 36.02 23.16
CA GLY A 324 -10.39 37.42 23.49
C GLY A 324 -11.69 37.92 22.91
N ASP A 325 -12.49 38.54 23.77
CA ASP A 325 -13.67 39.35 23.51
C ASP A 325 -13.56 40.19 22.22
N ASP A 326 -14.65 40.30 21.45
CA ASP A 326 -15.31 41.59 21.23
C ASP A 326 -16.61 41.46 20.42
N ASP A 327 -17.55 42.32 20.81
CA ASP A 327 -18.90 42.54 20.29
C ASP A 327 -18.93 43.09 18.84
N GLU A 328 -20.17 43.26 18.35
CA GLU A 328 -20.65 44.10 17.21
C GLU A 328 -21.18 43.27 16.01
N GLU A 329 -22.49 43.07 15.90
CA GLU A 329 -23.54 43.94 15.30
C GLU A 329 -23.52 44.01 13.76
N GLU A 330 -24.69 43.72 13.19
CA GLU A 330 -25.06 43.65 11.77
C GLU A 330 -24.74 44.93 10.98
N VAL A 331 -24.47 44.83 9.66
CA VAL A 331 -25.11 45.63 8.57
C VAL A 331 -24.74 45.06 7.18
N GLU A 332 -25.69 45.28 6.27
CA GLU A 332 -25.98 44.83 4.91
C GLU A 332 -24.95 45.04 3.77
N GLU A 333 -25.17 44.24 2.71
CA GLU A 333 -25.01 44.44 1.25
C GLU A 333 -24.01 45.49 0.69
N GLU A 334 -23.12 45.06 -0.22
CA GLU A 334 -23.05 45.63 -1.58
C GLU A 334 -22.22 44.76 -2.56
N ASP A 335 -22.67 44.75 -3.81
CA ASP A 335 -22.05 44.15 -5.00
C ASP A 335 -20.71 44.80 -5.36
N GLY A 336 -19.74 44.00 -5.83
CA GLY A 336 -18.44 44.49 -6.28
C GLY A 336 -17.66 43.49 -7.13
N ASP A 337 -17.83 43.63 -8.44
CA ASP A 337 -17.02 43.11 -9.54
C ASP A 337 -15.50 43.44 -9.41
N VAL A 338 -14.63 42.59 -9.97
CA VAL A 338 -13.34 42.88 -10.68
C VAL A 338 -12.17 41.90 -10.40
N THR A 339 -11.84 41.17 -11.48
CA THR A 339 -10.54 40.68 -12.05
C THR A 339 -9.56 39.74 -11.33
N ASP A 340 -9.23 38.66 -12.05
CA ASP A 340 -7.90 38.13 -12.44
C ASP A 340 -6.66 38.72 -11.75
N ASP A 341 -5.81 37.85 -11.19
CA ASP A 341 -4.46 37.58 -11.69
C ASP A 341 -3.77 36.49 -10.84
N ASP A 342 -2.78 35.86 -11.47
CA ASP A 342 -1.98 34.69 -11.09
C ASP A 342 -1.24 34.83 -9.74
N ASP A 343 -0.90 33.71 -9.09
CA ASP A 343 0.50 33.30 -8.93
C ASP A 343 0.63 31.96 -8.18
N ASP A 344 1.70 31.27 -8.56
CA ASP A 344 2.24 30.00 -8.09
C ASP A 344 2.45 29.95 -6.57
N ASP A 345 2.34 28.76 -5.95
CA ASP A 345 3.20 28.36 -4.83
C ASP A 345 3.15 26.84 -4.60
N ASP A 346 4.33 26.24 -4.77
CA ASP A 346 4.97 25.10 -4.10
C ASP A 346 4.12 24.15 -3.21
N ASP A 347 3.88 22.94 -3.72
CA ASP A 347 3.59 21.75 -2.90
C ASP A 347 4.79 20.79 -2.95
N ASP A 348 5.70 20.97 -1.99
CA ASP A 348 6.64 19.95 -1.52
C ASP A 348 5.87 19.10 -0.48
N ASP A 349 5.51 17.85 -0.78
CA ASP A 349 5.19 16.86 0.27
C ASP A 349 5.31 15.40 -0.23
N ASP A 350 5.79 14.57 0.71
CA ASP A 350 5.68 13.10 0.84
C ASP A 350 6.72 12.17 0.16
N ASP A 351 7.90 12.07 0.79
CA ASP A 351 8.87 10.97 0.67
C ASP A 351 8.63 9.90 1.78
N ASP A 352 8.03 8.72 1.48
CA ASP A 352 7.91 7.62 2.46
C ASP A 352 8.06 6.16 1.92
N ASP A 353 8.54 5.93 0.69
CA ASP A 353 8.48 4.59 0.05
C ASP A 353 9.72 3.67 0.15
N ASP A 354 10.73 3.99 0.95
CA ASP A 354 12.08 3.38 0.78
C ASP A 354 12.39 2.06 1.55
N ASP A 355 11.45 1.47 2.31
CA ASP A 355 11.78 0.36 3.24
C ASP A 355 11.43 -1.07 2.78
N VAL A 356 10.88 -1.27 1.57
CA VAL A 356 10.22 -2.55 1.22
C VAL A 356 11.17 -3.67 0.73
N MET A 357 12.27 -3.37 0.04
CA MET A 357 13.03 -4.42 -0.66
C MET A 357 13.79 -5.40 0.25
N VAL A 358 14.15 -5.02 1.49
CA VAL A 358 14.97 -5.86 2.38
C VAL A 358 14.14 -6.99 3.03
N MET A 359 12.82 -6.83 3.18
CA MET A 359 11.96 -7.83 3.85
C MET A 359 11.61 -9.04 2.96
N MET A 360 11.57 -8.84 1.64
CA MET A 360 11.12 -9.86 0.68
C MET A 360 12.09 -11.07 0.62
N MET A 361 13.37 -10.86 0.91
CA MET A 361 14.38 -11.93 0.97
C MET A 361 14.24 -12.78 2.25
N MET A 362 13.76 -12.21 3.36
CA MET A 362 13.55 -12.94 4.61
C MET A 362 12.30 -13.84 4.57
N MET A 363 11.24 -13.42 3.87
CA MET A 363 9.99 -14.19 3.80
C MET A 363 10.15 -15.51 3.03
N LYS A 364 11.02 -15.54 2.01
CA LYS A 364 11.36 -16.79 1.29
C LYS A 364 12.19 -17.75 2.16
N MET A 365 12.97 -17.25 3.11
CA MET A 365 13.70 -18.08 4.08
C MET A 365 12.81 -18.61 5.21
N MET A 366 11.80 -17.84 5.65
CA MET A 366 10.90 -18.27 6.73
C MET A 366 9.95 -19.39 6.30
N ILE A 367 9.54 -19.43 5.03
CA ILE A 367 8.69 -20.51 4.48
C ILE A 367 9.48 -21.83 4.30
N ILE A 368 10.79 -21.77 4.06
CA ILE A 368 11.64 -22.98 3.96
C ILE A 368 11.92 -23.60 5.36
N GLY A 369 11.72 -22.84 6.45
CA GLY A 369 11.95 -23.30 7.81
C GLY A 369 10.78 -24.01 8.51
N ILE A 370 9.64 -24.19 7.85
CA ILE A 370 8.40 -24.79 8.44
C ILE A 370 8.01 -26.12 7.73
N THR A 371 8.89 -26.71 6.90
CA THR A 371 8.73 -28.09 6.41
C THR A 371 9.68 -29.07 7.08
#